data_AF-A0A5D0V490-F1
#
_entry.id   AF-A0A5D0V490-F1
#
_cell.length_a   1.000
_cell.length_b   1.000
_cell.length_c   1.000
_cell.angle_alpha   90.00
_cell.angle_beta   90.00
_cell.angle_gamma   90.00
#
_symmetry.space_group_name_H-M   'P 1'
#
loop_
_entity.id
_entity.type
_entity.pdbx_description
1 polymer ?
#
loop_
_entity_poly.entity_id
_entity_poly.type
_entity_poly.pdbx_seq_one_letter_code
_entity_poly.pdbx_strand_id
1 'polypeptide(L)'
;MAGERGPLVTRPGGVLTATAHVGRQPTWDCERCGDPRPCPTLRRIPREQLDPAAWTPAVSVILQSAIRDLRGRPEGPEPPEIVLRFLWFLPLVDEEARAIARRMR
;
A
#
# COMPACT_ATOMS: atom_id res chain seq x y z
N MET A 1 2.39 0.44 -47.66
CA MET A 1 1.25 1.04 -46.93
C MET A 1 0.54 -0.06 -46.17
N ALA A 2 0.81 -0.19 -44.87
CA ALA A 2 -0.09 -0.68 -43.81
C ALA A 2 0.79 -1.07 -42.61
N GLY A 3 0.87 -0.15 -41.66
CA GLY A 3 1.57 -0.35 -40.39
C GLY A 3 0.81 -1.30 -39.47
N GLU A 4 1.60 -2.15 -38.83
CA GLU A 4 1.39 -2.79 -37.54
C GLU A 4 0.44 -2.04 -36.58
N ARG A 5 -0.57 -2.76 -36.08
CA ARG A 5 -1.26 -2.44 -34.81
C ARG A 5 -1.52 -3.73 -34.06
N GLY A 6 -0.46 -4.26 -33.45
CA GLY A 6 -0.58 -5.31 -32.44
C GLY A 6 -1.42 -4.81 -31.26
N PRO A 7 -2.24 -5.67 -30.62
CA PRO A 7 -3.05 -5.26 -29.49
C PRO A 7 -2.14 -4.82 -28.34
N LEU A 8 -2.40 -3.63 -27.79
CA LEU A 8 -1.80 -3.15 -26.56
C LEU A 8 -2.24 -4.08 -25.43
N VAL A 9 -1.44 -5.11 -25.16
CA VAL A 9 -1.55 -5.90 -23.94
C VAL A 9 -1.11 -4.98 -22.80
N THR A 10 -2.08 -4.35 -22.14
CA THR A 10 -1.90 -3.72 -20.84
C THR A 10 -1.45 -4.82 -19.88
N ARG A 11 -0.13 -4.95 -19.65
CA ARG A 11 0.41 -6.00 -18.78
C ARG A 11 -0.13 -5.78 -17.36
N PRO A 12 -0.84 -6.75 -16.76
CA PRO A 12 -1.21 -6.71 -15.34
C PRO A 12 -0.02 -6.95 -14.39
N GLY A 13 1.22 -6.82 -14.87
CA GLY A 13 2.44 -7.24 -14.16
C GLY A 13 2.71 -6.49 -12.85
N GLY A 14 2.24 -5.23 -12.73
CA GLY A 14 2.38 -4.45 -11.50
C GLY A 14 1.56 -5.02 -10.34
N VAL A 15 0.34 -5.50 -10.61
CA VAL A 15 -0.58 -6.06 -9.61
C VAL A 15 -0.05 -7.41 -9.10
N LEU A 16 0.42 -8.30 -9.99
CA LEU A 16 0.96 -9.61 -9.61
C LEU A 16 2.28 -9.54 -8.83
N THR A 17 3.12 -8.55 -9.10
CA THR A 17 4.37 -8.36 -8.35
C THR A 17 4.10 -7.76 -6.97
N ALA A 18 3.13 -6.84 -6.86
CA ALA A 18 2.67 -6.28 -5.60
C ALA A 18 2.01 -7.32 -4.69
N THR A 19 1.29 -8.30 -5.25
CA THR A 19 0.67 -9.39 -4.47
C THR A 19 1.69 -10.31 -3.79
N ALA A 20 2.94 -10.35 -4.22
CA ALA A 20 3.98 -11.16 -3.56
C ALA A 20 4.62 -10.48 -2.34
N HIS A 21 4.34 -9.18 -2.11
CA HIS A 21 4.85 -8.42 -0.97
C HIS A 21 3.77 -8.25 0.12
N VAL A 22 3.16 -9.37 0.50
CA VAL A 22 2.15 -9.45 1.56
C VAL A 22 2.78 -9.11 2.92
N GLY A 23 2.00 -8.58 3.86
CA GLY A 23 2.45 -8.23 5.20
C GLY A 23 2.05 -9.34 6.17
N ARG A 24 3.00 -9.81 6.98
CA ARG A 24 2.77 -10.80 8.03
C ARG A 24 2.19 -10.12 9.26
N GLN A 25 0.98 -10.50 9.65
CA GLN A 25 0.45 -10.07 10.96
C GLN A 25 1.20 -10.77 12.10
N PRO A 26 1.35 -10.12 13.27
CA PRO A 26 0.91 -8.76 13.58
C PRO A 26 2.00 -7.71 13.33
N THR A 27 3.22 -8.07 12.92
CA THR A 27 4.33 -7.11 12.78
C THR A 27 4.23 -6.24 11.52
N TRP A 28 3.46 -6.71 10.54
CA TRP A 28 3.30 -6.10 9.23
C TRP A 28 4.61 -5.94 8.46
N ASP A 29 5.52 -6.87 8.68
CA ASP A 29 6.73 -7.04 7.87
C ASP A 29 6.38 -7.78 6.59
N CYS A 30 7.02 -7.41 5.50
CA CYS A 30 6.81 -8.06 4.22
C CYS A 30 7.31 -9.51 4.28
N GLU A 31 6.45 -10.47 3.95
CA GLU A 31 6.81 -11.90 3.99
C GLU A 31 7.96 -12.26 3.05
N ARG A 32 8.17 -11.47 2.01
CA ARG A 32 9.23 -11.68 1.03
C ARG A 32 10.53 -10.95 1.35
N CYS A 33 10.45 -9.76 1.94
CA CYS A 33 11.62 -8.89 2.16
C CYS A 33 12.10 -8.88 3.61
N GLY A 34 11.23 -9.19 4.57
CA GLY A 34 11.48 -8.94 5.99
C GLY A 34 11.33 -7.48 6.42
N ASP A 35 11.26 -6.53 5.48
CA ASP A 35 11.12 -5.10 5.78
C ASP A 35 9.68 -4.69 6.12
N PRO A 36 9.50 -3.60 6.91
CA PRO A 36 8.18 -3.03 7.19
C PRO A 36 7.37 -2.78 5.90
N ARG A 37 6.14 -3.32 5.82
CA ARG A 37 5.24 -3.07 4.69
C ARG A 37 4.72 -1.63 4.67
N PRO A 38 4.69 -0.90 3.55
CA PRO A 38 5.16 -1.30 2.22
C PRO A 38 6.69 -1.36 2.18
N CYS A 39 7.22 -2.54 1.82
CA CYS A 39 8.67 -2.75 1.75
C CYS A 39 9.30 -1.90 0.62
N PRO A 40 10.62 -1.67 0.64
CA PRO A 40 11.31 -0.88 -0.38
C PRO A 40 11.02 -1.32 -1.81
N THR A 41 10.91 -2.63 -2.06
CA THR A 41 10.56 -3.17 -3.38
C THR A 41 9.16 -2.74 -3.84
N LEU A 42 8.18 -2.76 -2.92
CA LEU A 42 6.83 -2.30 -3.21
C LEU A 42 6.79 -0.78 -3.45
N ARG A 43 7.57 -0.02 -2.67
CA ARG A 43 7.68 1.45 -2.79
C ARG A 43 8.38 1.91 -4.06
N ARG A 44 9.13 1.04 -4.75
CA ARG A 44 9.78 1.35 -6.04
C ARG A 44 8.81 1.38 -7.21
N ILE A 45 7.58 0.87 -7.04
CA ILE A 45 6.57 0.97 -8.11
C ILE A 45 6.22 2.47 -8.29
N PRO A 46 6.41 3.05 -9.49
CA PRO A 46 6.09 4.46 -9.71
C PRO A 46 4.61 4.72 -9.45
N ARG A 47 4.28 5.87 -8.82
CA ARG A 47 2.90 6.21 -8.45
C ARG A 47 1.98 6.27 -9.66
N GLU A 48 2.51 6.67 -10.80
CA GLU A 48 1.81 6.77 -12.09
C GLU A 48 1.40 5.39 -12.62
N GLN A 49 2.05 4.32 -12.15
CA GLN A 49 1.70 2.93 -12.47
C GLN A 49 0.75 2.30 -11.44
N LEU A 50 0.47 3.00 -10.35
CA LEU A 50 -0.48 2.59 -9.32
C LEU A 50 -1.81 3.26 -9.61
N ASP A 51 -2.76 2.50 -10.15
CA ASP A 51 -4.14 2.96 -10.24
C ASP A 51 -4.72 3.10 -8.81
N PRO A 52 -4.98 4.32 -8.31
CA PRO A 52 -5.49 4.51 -6.95
C PRO A 52 -6.85 3.83 -6.77
N ALA A 53 -7.67 3.73 -7.81
CA ALA A 53 -8.98 3.08 -7.75
C ALA A 53 -8.85 1.57 -7.53
N ALA A 54 -7.81 0.93 -8.09
CA ALA A 54 -7.53 -0.48 -7.88
C ALA A 54 -6.84 -0.76 -6.53
N TRP A 55 -5.96 0.13 -6.08
CA TRP A 55 -5.16 -0.07 -4.87
C TRP A 55 -5.86 0.34 -3.59
N THR A 56 -6.70 1.37 -3.62
CA THR A 56 -7.39 1.87 -2.42
C THR A 56 -8.26 0.80 -1.76
N PRO A 57 -9.08 0.01 -2.47
CA PRO A 57 -9.85 -1.08 -1.85
C PRO A 57 -8.93 -2.14 -1.22
N ALA A 58 -7.88 -2.57 -1.95
CA ALA A 58 -6.96 -3.59 -1.47
C ALA A 58 -6.21 -3.16 -0.20
N VAL A 59 -5.78 -1.90 -0.13
CA VAL A 59 -5.08 -1.36 1.03
C VAL A 59 -6.04 -1.05 2.19
N SER A 60 -7.26 -0.57 1.89
CA SER A 60 -8.27 -0.28 2.92
C SER A 60 -8.62 -1.52 3.75
N VAL A 61 -8.75 -2.68 3.09
CA VAL A 61 -9.03 -3.97 3.78
C VAL A 61 -7.97 -4.30 4.82
N ILE A 62 -6.69 -4.07 4.51
CA ILE A 62 -5.59 -4.42 5.42
C ILE A 62 -5.27 -3.29 6.41
N LEU A 63 -5.58 -2.03 6.08
CA LEU A 63 -5.25 -0.86 6.87
C LEU A 63 -5.90 -0.89 8.26
N GLN A 64 -7.17 -1.29 8.35
CA GLN A 64 -7.84 -1.41 9.65
C GLN A 64 -7.15 -2.43 10.56
N SER A 65 -6.76 -3.58 10.00
CA SER A 65 -6.03 -4.61 10.72
C SER A 65 -4.62 -4.12 11.12
N ALA A 66 -3.94 -3.40 10.24
CA ALA A 66 -2.63 -2.80 10.53
C ALA A 66 -2.69 -1.78 11.67
N ILE A 67 -3.68 -0.90 11.65
CA ILE A 67 -3.92 0.04 12.75
C ILE A 67 -4.15 -0.70 14.05
N ARG A 68 -5.01 -1.74 14.06
CA ARG A 68 -5.28 -2.53 15.27
C ARG A 68 -4.02 -3.20 15.81
N ASP A 69 -3.20 -3.79 14.95
CA ASP A 69 -2.06 -4.61 15.37
C ASP A 69 -0.82 -3.78 15.76
N LEU A 70 -0.65 -2.59 15.17
CA LEU A 70 0.53 -1.73 15.38
C LEU A 70 0.30 -0.64 16.43
N ARG A 71 -0.94 -0.14 16.60
CA ARG A 71 -1.24 0.93 17.57
C ARG A 71 -0.92 0.50 19.00
N GLY A 72 -0.43 1.44 19.81
CA GLY A 72 -0.21 1.22 21.24
C GLY A 72 0.99 0.31 21.58
N ARG A 73 1.80 -0.05 20.59
CA ARG A 73 3.11 -0.68 20.85
C ARG A 73 4.06 0.34 21.45
N PRO A 74 4.87 -0.02 22.46
CA PRO A 74 5.98 0.82 22.89
C PRO A 74 6.86 1.17 21.69
N GLU A 75 7.12 2.45 21.47
CA GLU A 75 7.89 2.97 20.33
C GLU A 75 7.30 2.64 18.94
N GLY A 76 6.04 2.21 18.88
CA GLY A 76 5.32 1.91 17.65
C GLY A 76 4.76 3.16 16.97
N PRO A 77 4.39 3.07 15.68
CA PRO A 77 3.80 4.18 14.96
C PRO A 77 2.40 4.50 15.49
N GLU A 78 2.10 5.80 15.56
CA GLU A 78 0.76 6.30 15.84
C GLU A 78 -0.19 6.02 14.67
N PRO A 79 -1.52 5.92 14.90
CA PRO A 79 -2.49 5.62 13.84
C PRO A 79 -2.37 6.46 12.56
N PRO A 80 -2.13 7.79 12.60
CA PRO A 80 -1.92 8.57 11.38
C PRO A 80 -0.64 8.20 10.62
N GLU A 81 0.43 7.83 11.33
CA GLU A 81 1.69 7.39 10.72
C GLU A 81 1.51 6.04 10.02
N ILE A 82 0.68 5.15 10.58
CA ILE A 82 0.28 3.90 9.95
C ILE A 82 -0.50 4.17 8.65
N VAL A 83 -1.42 5.14 8.66
CA VAL A 83 -2.16 5.55 7.45
C VAL A 83 -1.21 6.06 6.36
N LEU A 84 -0.33 7.00 6.68
CA LEU A 84 0.66 7.53 5.72
C LEU A 84 1.56 6.42 5.18
N ARG A 85 1.97 5.49 6.04
CA ARG A 85 2.79 4.33 5.67
C ARG A 85 2.07 3.44 4.67
N PHE A 86 0.82 3.06 4.92
CA PHE A 86 0.10 2.11 4.05
C PHE A 86 -0.48 2.75 2.79
N LEU A 87 -0.91 4.02 2.85
CA LEU A 87 -1.42 4.80 1.71
C LEU A 87 -0.35 5.64 1.02
N TRP A 88 0.92 5.19 1.05
CA TRP A 88 2.09 5.88 0.48
C TRP A 88 1.97 6.31 -0.98
N PHE A 89 1.04 5.71 -1.74
CA PHE A 89 0.76 6.00 -3.15
C PHE A 89 -0.17 7.20 -3.33
N LEU A 90 -0.80 7.69 -2.25
CA LEU A 90 -1.63 8.89 -2.24
C LEU A 90 -0.82 10.09 -1.71
N PRO A 91 -1.06 11.31 -2.22
CA PRO A 91 -0.43 12.53 -1.72
C PRO A 91 -1.13 13.06 -0.46
N LEU A 92 -1.22 12.23 0.59
CA LEU A 92 -1.92 12.63 1.82
C LEU A 92 -1.09 13.59 2.65
N VAL A 93 -1.74 14.62 3.20
CA VAL A 93 -1.18 15.43 4.29
C VAL A 93 -1.56 14.84 5.64
N ASP A 94 -0.84 15.21 6.70
CA ASP A 94 -1.06 14.66 8.05
C ASP A 94 -2.49 14.82 8.56
N GLU A 95 -3.16 15.92 8.22
CA GLU A 95 -4.55 16.16 8.64
C GLU A 95 -5.51 15.13 8.03
N GLU A 96 -5.33 14.82 6.75
CA GLU A 96 -6.11 13.80 6.04
C GLU A 96 -5.81 12.41 6.62
N ALA A 97 -4.54 12.11 6.89
CA ALA A 97 -4.15 10.86 7.53
C ALA A 97 -4.78 10.70 8.93
N ARG A 98 -4.82 11.78 9.72
CA ARG A 98 -5.53 11.82 11.00
C ARG A 98 -7.03 11.59 10.82
N ALA A 99 -7.66 12.22 9.82
CA ALA A 99 -9.09 12.04 9.54
C ALA A 99 -9.43 10.60 9.14
N ILE A 100 -8.60 9.98 8.29
CA ILE A 100 -8.74 8.58 7.90
C ILE A 100 -8.54 7.66 9.10
N ALA A 101 -7.48 7.85 9.89
CA ALA A 101 -7.23 7.05 11.10
C ALA A 101 -8.42 7.10 12.07
N ARG A 102 -9.04 8.28 12.23
CA ARG A 102 -10.27 8.45 13.02
C ARG A 102 -11.49 7.75 12.44
N ARG A 103 -11.54 7.45 11.14
CA ARG A 103 -12.65 6.73 10.52
C ARG A 103 -12.49 5.21 10.56
N MET A 104 -11.27 4.73 10.76
CA MET A 104 -10.91 3.31 10.85
C MET A 104 -11.01 2.73 12.28
N ARG A 105 -11.34 3.56 13.26
CA ARG A 105 -11.46 3.19 14.68
C ARG A 105 -12.79 2.50 15.00
#